data_AF-A0A6B2XM77-F1
#
_entry.id   AF-A0A6B2XM77-F1
#
_cell.length_a   1.000
_cell.length_b   1.000
_cell.length_c   1.000
_cell.angle_alpha   90.00
_cell.angle_beta   90.00
_cell.angle_gamma   90.00
#
_symmetry.space_group_name_H-M   'P 1'
#
loop_
_entity.id
_entity.type
_entity.pdbx_description
1 polymer ?
#
loop_
_entity_poly.entity_id
_entity_poly.type
_entity_poly.pdbx_seq_one_letter_code
_entity_poly.pdbx_strand_id
1 'polypeptide(L)'
;YTDLYALGVLLYELLSGNVPFAGSTALGVLHRHLYEPPVPVRRLRPEVPHQLEAVLLHLLAKDPQDRPASAQHVYESLTSLLPKQGTPAGALDPTRPFLRPQAPWPDRAATIPPQPTSPPTPTPPKPDIPAAVDEARSLLEQGCLTQ
;
A
#
# COMPACT_ATOMS: atom_id res chain seq x y z
N TYR A 1 -2.49 -20.11 19.60
CA TYR A 1 -1.30 -19.54 18.92
C TYR A 1 -1.51 -19.26 17.43
N THR A 2 -2.54 -19.82 16.78
CA THR A 2 -2.80 -19.60 15.35
C THR A 2 -3.21 -18.15 15.04
N ASP A 3 -4.02 -17.52 15.90
CA ASP A 3 -4.49 -16.14 15.65
C ASP A 3 -3.37 -15.11 15.65
N LEU A 4 -2.39 -15.24 16.54
CA LEU A 4 -1.21 -14.36 16.57
C LEU A 4 -0.39 -14.49 15.29
N TYR A 5 -0.25 -15.72 14.78
CA TYR A 5 0.44 -15.95 13.51
C TYR A 5 -0.33 -15.34 12.33
N ALA A 6 -1.65 -15.56 12.27
CA ALA A 6 -2.51 -14.97 11.25
C ALA A 6 -2.49 -13.42 11.30
N LEU A 7 -2.47 -12.83 12.49
CA LEU A 7 -2.27 -11.40 12.69
C LEU A 7 -0.92 -10.94 12.12
N GLY A 8 0.16 -11.69 12.34
CA GLY A 8 1.47 -11.40 11.76
C GLY A 8 1.45 -11.41 10.23
N VAL A 9 0.76 -12.39 9.63
CA VAL A 9 0.58 -12.46 8.16
C VAL A 9 -0.20 -11.27 7.64
N LEU A 10 -1.31 -10.92 8.29
CA LEU A 10 -2.12 -9.75 7.92
C LEU A 10 -1.34 -8.45 8.05
N LEU A 11 -0.62 -8.26 9.16
CA LEU A 11 0.18 -7.06 9.39
C LEU A 11 1.30 -6.92 8.35
N TYR A 12 1.93 -8.04 7.96
CA TYR A 12 2.92 -8.06 6.90
C TYR A 12 2.33 -7.56 5.58
N GLU A 13 1.13 -8.04 5.24
CA GLU A 13 0.41 -7.63 4.04
C GLU A 13 -0.03 -6.17 4.08
N LEU A 14 -0.53 -5.68 5.21
CA LEU A 14 -0.91 -4.27 5.36
C LEU A 14 0.28 -3.31 5.20
N LEU A 15 1.47 -3.71 5.67
CA LEU A 15 2.68 -2.90 5.56
C LEU A 15 3.30 -2.94 4.15
N SER A 16 3.37 -4.11 3.54
CA SER A 16 4.09 -4.32 2.28
C SER A 16 3.20 -4.35 1.04
N GLY A 17 1.89 -4.51 1.19
CA GLY A 17 0.93 -4.80 0.12
C GLY A 17 1.02 -6.22 -0.43
N ASN A 18 1.86 -7.09 0.16
CA ASN A 18 2.10 -8.45 -0.32
C ASN A 18 2.06 -9.43 0.85
N VAL A 19 1.62 -10.66 0.61
CA VAL A 19 1.69 -11.72 1.64
C VAL A 19 3.15 -12.17 1.87
N PRO A 20 3.51 -12.62 3.09
CA PRO A 20 4.88 -13.07 3.39
C PRO A 20 5.26 -14.35 2.63
N PHE A 21 4.28 -15.20 2.31
CA PHE A 21 4.49 -16.47 1.62
C PHE A 21 3.49 -16.60 0.46
N ALA A 22 3.99 -16.45 -0.76
CA ALA A 22 3.23 -16.72 -1.99
C ALA A 22 3.73 -18.00 -2.65
N GLY A 23 2.91 -18.65 -3.47
CA GLY A 23 3.29 -19.86 -4.21
C GLY A 23 2.29 -20.18 -5.31
N SER A 24 2.72 -20.94 -6.31
CA SER A 24 1.86 -21.36 -7.43
C SER A 24 0.90 -22.50 -7.07
N THR A 25 1.14 -23.19 -5.97
CA THR A 25 0.31 -24.31 -5.49
C THR A 25 0.04 -24.18 -3.99
N ALA A 26 -1.09 -24.71 -3.53
CA ALA A 26 -1.47 -24.70 -2.11
C ALA A 26 -0.43 -25.44 -1.24
N LEU A 27 0.10 -26.57 -1.72
CA LEU A 27 1.14 -27.32 -1.01
C LEU A 27 2.44 -26.51 -0.91
N GLY A 28 2.80 -25.77 -1.96
CA GLY A 28 3.95 -24.87 -1.94
C GLY A 28 3.78 -23.77 -0.90
N VAL A 29 2.63 -23.11 -0.86
CA VAL A 29 2.31 -22.09 0.15
C VAL A 29 2.38 -22.68 1.57
N LEU A 30 1.79 -23.86 1.79
CA LEU A 30 1.85 -24.54 3.08
C LEU A 30 3.30 -24.85 3.51
N HIS A 31 4.12 -25.38 2.60
CA HIS A 31 5.54 -25.63 2.87
C HIS A 31 6.27 -24.37 3.34
N ARG A 32 6.03 -23.23 2.68
CA ARG A 32 6.63 -21.94 3.06
C ARG A 32 6.17 -21.49 4.45
N HIS A 33 4.88 -21.63 4.75
CA HIS A 33 4.36 -21.33 6.08
C HIS A 33 5.01 -22.18 7.17
N LEU A 34 5.34 -23.45 6.89
CA LEU A 34 5.95 -24.36 7.84
C LEU A 34 7.46 -24.14 8.02
N TYR A 35 8.20 -23.92 6.94
CA TYR A 35 9.67 -24.06 6.96
C TYR A 35 10.45 -22.81 6.53
N GLU A 36 9.90 -21.99 5.64
CA GLU A 36 10.67 -20.87 5.09
C GLU A 36 10.54 -19.62 5.97
N PRO A 37 11.63 -18.95 6.34
CA PRO A 37 11.54 -17.67 7.05
C PRO A 37 10.88 -16.61 6.14
N PRO A 38 10.05 -15.71 6.70
CA PRO A 38 9.48 -14.62 5.92
C PRO A 38 10.60 -13.67 5.46
N VAL A 39 10.42 -13.06 4.30
CA VAL A 39 11.28 -11.95 3.87
C VAL A 39 11.09 -10.80 4.87
N PRO A 40 12.15 -10.16 5.39
CA PRO A 40 11.98 -9.00 6.27
C PRO A 40 11.24 -7.87 5.55
N VAL A 41 10.19 -7.33 6.16
CA VAL A 41 9.33 -6.29 5.56
C VAL A 41 10.12 -5.06 5.14
N ARG A 42 11.21 -4.73 5.86
CA ARG A 42 12.08 -3.60 5.57
C ARG A 42 12.87 -3.74 4.28
N ARG A 43 12.98 -4.95 3.72
CA ARG A 43 13.52 -5.13 2.35
C ARG A 43 12.57 -4.60 1.28
N LEU A 44 11.27 -4.57 1.55
CA LEU A 44 10.24 -4.02 0.67
C LEU A 44 9.90 -2.56 1.02
N ARG A 45 9.96 -2.22 2.31
CA ARG A 45 9.59 -0.91 2.87
C ARG A 45 10.64 -0.43 3.88
N PRO A 46 11.77 0.15 3.44
CA PRO A 46 12.85 0.59 4.33
C PRO A 46 12.42 1.60 5.41
N GLU A 47 11.35 2.35 5.16
CA GLU A 47 10.71 3.30 6.07
C GLU A 47 10.06 2.66 7.30
N VAL A 48 9.82 1.35 7.30
CA VAL A 48 9.24 0.64 8.45
C VAL A 48 10.24 0.65 9.62
N PRO A 49 9.80 1.04 10.84
CA PRO A 49 10.67 1.01 12.02
C PRO A 49 11.18 -0.38 12.35
N HIS A 50 12.46 -0.50 12.74
CA HIS A 50 13.08 -1.76 13.14
C HIS A 50 12.32 -2.50 14.25
N GLN A 51 11.80 -1.76 15.22
CA GLN A 51 11.03 -2.33 16.33
C GLN A 51 9.72 -2.96 15.85
N LEU A 52 9.07 -2.36 14.85
CA LEU A 52 7.86 -2.92 14.25
C LEU A 52 8.16 -4.22 13.49
N GLU A 53 9.26 -4.25 12.73
CA GLU A 53 9.73 -5.47 12.07
C GLU A 53 10.06 -6.58 13.08
N ALA A 54 10.66 -6.25 14.22
CA ALA A 54 10.94 -7.25 15.26
C ALA A 54 9.66 -7.89 15.82
N VAL A 55 8.63 -7.08 16.11
CA VAL A 55 7.31 -7.60 16.54
C VAL A 55 6.69 -8.49 15.46
N LEU A 56 6.77 -8.07 14.20
CA LEU A 56 6.27 -8.83 13.05
C LEU A 56 6.96 -10.20 12.92
N LEU A 57 8.28 -10.24 12.98
CA LEU A 57 9.06 -11.48 12.87
C LEU A 57 8.79 -12.42 14.06
N HIS A 58 8.58 -11.85 15.25
CA HIS A 58 8.22 -12.62 16.45
C HIS A 58 6.83 -13.28 16.29
N LEU A 59 5.84 -12.57 15.72
CA LEU A 59 4.52 -13.14 15.39
C LEU A 59 4.60 -14.26 14.34
N LEU A 60 5.51 -14.11 13.37
CA LEU A 60 5.70 -15.05 12.25
C LEU A 60 6.64 -16.22 12.57
N ALA A 61 7.06 -16.38 13.84
CA ALA A 61 7.89 -17.49 14.26
C ALA A 61 7.21 -18.85 13.96
N LYS A 62 8.00 -19.82 13.51
CA LYS A 62 7.50 -21.12 13.07
C LYS A 62 7.05 -21.96 14.24
N ASP A 63 7.89 -22.07 15.26
CA ASP A 63 7.53 -22.68 16.53
C ASP A 63 6.51 -21.78 17.27
N PRO A 64 5.33 -22.29 17.67
CA PRO A 64 4.40 -21.56 18.52
C PRO A 64 4.97 -21.08 19.86
N GLN A 65 5.99 -21.76 20.41
CA GLN A 65 6.65 -21.37 21.67
C GLN A 65 7.56 -20.16 21.49
N ASP A 66 8.07 -19.94 20.29
CA ASP A 66 8.87 -18.77 19.93
C ASP A 66 8.00 -17.56 19.58
N ARG A 67 6.66 -17.65 19.72
CA ARG A 67 5.73 -16.54 19.48
C ARG A 67 5.44 -15.77 20.77
N PRO A 68 4.93 -14.53 20.66
CA PRO A 68 4.44 -13.80 21.82
C PRO A 68 3.48 -14.62 22.68
N ALA A 69 3.69 -14.56 24.00
CA ALA A 69 2.94 -15.36 24.96
C ALA A 69 1.42 -15.06 24.93
N SER A 70 1.03 -13.84 24.55
CA SER A 70 -0.37 -13.43 24.49
C SER A 70 -0.59 -12.26 23.53
N ALA A 71 -1.85 -12.06 23.14
CA ALA A 71 -2.25 -10.87 22.39
C ALA A 71 -1.99 -9.58 23.18
N GLN A 72 -2.07 -9.62 24.51
CA GLN A 72 -1.75 -8.48 25.38
C GLN A 72 -0.29 -8.06 25.23
N HIS A 73 0.64 -9.02 25.18
CA HIS A 73 2.06 -8.74 24.98
C HIS A 73 2.34 -8.05 23.63
N VAL A 74 1.63 -8.49 22.58
CA VAL A 74 1.71 -7.87 21.24
C VAL A 74 1.14 -6.47 21.27
N TYR A 75 -0.01 -6.29 21.92
CA TYR A 75 -0.65 -4.98 22.09
C TYR A 75 0.31 -3.99 22.75
N GLU A 76 0.88 -4.34 23.91
CA GLU A 76 1.84 -3.49 24.63
C GLU A 76 3.06 -3.14 23.77
N SER A 77 3.60 -4.13 23.04
CA SER A 77 4.71 -3.92 22.12
C SER A 77 4.35 -2.91 21.02
N LEU A 78 3.17 -3.03 20.40
CA LEU A 78 2.72 -2.12 19.34
C LEU A 78 2.35 -0.74 19.87
N THR A 79 1.70 -0.65 21.03
CA THR A 79 1.32 0.63 21.65
C THR A 79 2.54 1.47 21.98
N SER A 80 3.66 0.84 22.37
CA SER A 80 4.93 1.55 22.60
C SER A 80 5.49 2.26 21.36
N LEU A 81 5.08 1.82 20.15
CA LEU A 81 5.51 2.38 18.86
C LEU A 81 4.60 3.50 18.37
N LEU A 82 3.44 3.71 19.02
CA LEU A 82 2.53 4.76 18.60
C LEU A 82 3.11 6.15 18.94
N PRO A 83 2.85 7.15 18.08
CA PRO A 83 3.15 8.53 18.42
C PRO A 83 2.50 8.92 19.75
N LYS A 84 3.15 9.78 20.53
CA LYS A 84 2.55 10.34 21.74
C LYS A 84 1.24 11.04 21.37
N GLN A 85 0.18 10.73 22.13
CA GLN A 85 -1.16 11.29 21.94
C GLN A 85 -1.08 12.82 21.84
N GLY A 86 -1.75 13.40 20.84
CA GLY A 86 -1.75 14.85 20.60
C GLY A 86 -0.82 15.32 19.46
N THR A 87 -0.06 14.42 18.84
CA THR A 87 0.67 14.73 17.60
C THR A 87 -0.25 14.43 16.42
N PRO A 88 -0.73 15.42 15.63
CA PRO A 88 -1.62 15.15 14.51
C PRO A 88 -0.89 14.32 13.46
N ALA A 89 -1.26 13.04 13.33
CA ALA A 89 -0.80 12.14 12.28
C ALA A 89 -1.53 12.48 10.97
N GLY A 90 -1.31 13.68 10.44
CA GLY A 90 -1.96 14.16 9.21
C GLY A 90 -3.50 14.03 9.22
N ALA A 91 -4.11 14.08 8.04
CA ALA A 91 -5.56 13.91 7.91
C ALA A 91 -6.02 12.44 8.02
N LEU A 92 -5.09 11.48 7.88
CA LEU A 92 -5.34 10.05 7.97
C LEU A 92 -4.74 9.51 9.28
N ASP A 93 -5.44 9.79 10.38
CA ASP A 93 -5.17 9.12 11.66
C ASP A 93 -5.92 7.77 11.70
N PRO A 94 -5.22 6.63 11.59
CA PRO A 94 -5.86 5.30 11.59
C PRO A 94 -6.44 4.94 12.96
N THR A 95 -6.07 5.66 14.04
CA THR A 95 -6.60 5.42 15.39
C THR A 95 -7.93 6.14 15.62
N ARG A 96 -8.31 7.09 14.75
CA ARG A 96 -9.52 7.89 14.86
C ARG A 96 -10.82 7.08 14.97
N PRO A 97 -11.07 5.98 14.21
CA PRO A 97 -12.28 5.19 14.39
C PRO A 97 -12.41 4.61 15.80
N PHE A 98 -11.29 4.30 16.43
CA PHE A 98 -11.24 3.69 17.76
C PHE A 98 -11.32 4.74 18.88
N LEU A 99 -10.74 5.93 18.66
CA LEU A 99 -10.79 7.04 19.62
C LEU A 99 -12.10 7.84 19.53
N ARG A 100 -12.69 7.92 18.34
CA ARG A 100 -13.88 8.73 18.03
C ARG A 100 -14.81 7.97 17.07
N PRO A 101 -15.48 6.91 17.55
CA PRO A 101 -16.28 6.01 16.70
C PRO A 101 -17.44 6.68 15.96
N GLN A 102 -17.86 7.88 16.38
CA GLN A 102 -18.99 8.62 15.80
C GLN A 102 -18.57 9.97 15.19
N ALA A 103 -17.28 10.30 15.20
CA ALA A 103 -16.84 11.57 14.61
C ALA A 103 -16.95 11.50 13.08
N PRO A 104 -17.39 12.60 12.40
CA PRO A 104 -17.39 12.66 10.95
C PRO A 104 -16.00 12.37 10.39
N TRP A 105 -15.91 11.58 9.31
CA TRP A 105 -14.64 11.34 8.63
C TRP A 105 -14.15 12.66 8.00
N PRO A 106 -12.86 13.02 8.10
CA PRO A 106 -12.35 14.18 7.40
C PRO A 106 -12.46 13.93 5.89
N ASP A 107 -13.08 14.87 5.18
CA ASP A 107 -13.36 14.71 3.76
C ASP A 107 -12.05 14.52 2.98
N ARG A 108 -11.92 13.42 2.23
CA ARG A 108 -10.67 13.08 1.52
C ARG A 108 -10.26 14.19 0.55
N ALA A 109 -11.23 14.94 0.04
CA ALA A 109 -11.04 16.09 -0.83
C ALA A 109 -10.25 17.25 -0.17
N ALA A 110 -10.30 17.40 1.16
CA ALA A 110 -9.57 18.45 1.86
C ALA A 110 -8.07 18.15 2.06
N THR A 111 -7.62 16.93 1.73
CA THR A 111 -6.22 16.48 1.92
C THR A 111 -5.45 16.41 0.61
N ILE A 112 -5.95 17.00 -0.49
CA ILE A 112 -5.11 17.18 -1.68
C ILE A 112 -3.98 18.13 -1.22
N PRO A 113 -2.70 17.70 -1.18
CA PRO A 113 -1.62 18.67 -0.98
C PRO A 113 -1.80 19.76 -2.04
N PRO A 114 -1.59 21.05 -1.75
CA PRO A 114 -1.74 22.09 -2.76
C PRO A 114 -0.91 21.64 -3.96
N GLN A 115 -1.60 21.28 -5.07
CA GLN A 115 -0.88 21.01 -6.30
C GLN A 115 -0.08 22.29 -6.55
N PRO A 116 1.24 22.21 -6.81
CA PRO A 116 1.94 23.37 -7.31
C PRO A 116 1.11 23.85 -8.51
N THR A 117 0.52 25.04 -8.38
CA THR A 117 -0.29 25.67 -9.40
C THR A 117 0.65 25.91 -10.57
N SER A 118 0.80 24.90 -11.41
CA SER A 118 1.31 25.07 -12.74
C SER A 118 0.35 26.06 -13.39
N PRO A 119 0.82 27.19 -13.96
CA PRO A 119 -0.05 28.08 -14.70
C PRO A 119 -0.79 27.25 -15.76
N PRO A 120 -2.05 27.59 -16.12
CA PRO A 120 -2.77 26.85 -17.14
C PRO A 120 -1.94 26.89 -18.43
N THR A 121 -1.34 25.76 -18.78
CA THR A 121 -0.79 25.53 -20.11
C THR A 121 -1.95 25.75 -21.08
N PRO A 122 -1.83 26.64 -22.09
CA PRO A 122 -2.87 26.81 -23.07
C PRO A 122 -3.11 25.46 -23.74
N THR A 123 -4.33 24.94 -23.59
CA THR A 123 -4.80 23.74 -24.27
C THR A 123 -4.48 23.88 -25.76
N PRO A 124 -3.68 22.99 -26.37
CA PRO A 124 -3.50 23.03 -27.82
C PRO A 124 -4.89 22.82 -28.46
N PRO A 125 -5.24 23.59 -29.51
CA PRO A 125 -6.53 23.45 -30.17
C PRO A 125 -6.69 21.99 -30.61
N LYS A 126 -7.83 21.41 -30.25
CA LYS A 126 -8.19 20.05 -30.63
C LYS A 126 -8.16 19.98 -32.16
N PRO A 127 -7.42 19.04 -32.77
CA PRO A 127 -7.33 18.98 -34.23
C PRO A 127 -8.71 18.72 -34.81
N ASP A 128 -9.12 19.53 -35.78
CA ASP A 128 -10.35 19.36 -36.55
C ASP A 128 -10.22 18.12 -37.42
N ILE A 129 -10.65 16.99 -36.84
CA ILE A 129 -10.68 15.67 -37.48
C ILE A 129 -11.36 15.70 -38.88
N PRO A 130 -12.42 16.49 -39.12
CA PRO A 130 -13.02 16.56 -40.46
C PRO A 130 -12.08 17.12 -41.53
N ALA A 131 -11.32 18.17 -41.21
CA ALA A 131 -10.40 18.81 -42.16
C ALA A 131 -9.21 17.90 -42.50
N ALA A 132 -8.69 17.15 -41.52
CA ALA A 132 -7.62 16.19 -41.74
C ALA A 132 -8.04 15.01 -42.63
N VAL A 133 -9.31 14.62 -42.59
CA VAL A 133 -9.86 13.53 -43.42
C VAL A 133 -10.03 13.98 -44.87
N ASP A 134 -10.44 15.22 -45.10
CA ASP A 134 -10.57 15.79 -46.46
C ASP A 134 -9.21 16.00 -47.12
N GLU A 135 -8.20 16.43 -46.35
CA GLU A 135 -6.82 16.59 -46.83
C GLU A 135 -6.19 15.24 -47.20
N ALA A 136 -6.38 14.21 -46.37
CA ALA A 136 -5.94 12.85 -46.68
C ALA A 136 -6.62 12.28 -47.94
N ARG A 137 -7.91 12.56 -48.15
CA ARG A 137 -8.63 12.16 -49.37
C ARG A 137 -8.07 12.88 -50.61
N SER A 138 -7.80 14.19 -50.50
CA SER A 138 -7.24 14.98 -51.60
C SER A 138 -5.84 14.49 -52.01
N LEU A 139 -4.99 14.13 -51.04
CA LEU A 139 -3.65 13.60 -51.30
C LEU A 139 -3.66 12.19 -51.93
N LEU A 140 -4.67 11.38 -51.60
CA LEU A 140 -4.89 10.08 -52.23
C LEU A 140 -5.37 10.22 -53.68
N GLU A 141 -6.21 11.22 -53.98
CA GLU A 141 -6.66 11.52 -55.35
C GLU A 141 -5.54 12.11 -56.22
N GLN A 142 -4.58 12.81 -55.62
CA GLN A 142 -3.43 13.40 -56.33
C GLN A 142 -2.26 12.43 -56.54
N GLY A 143 -2.36 11.18 -56.06
CA GLY A 143 -1.35 10.14 -56.32
C GLY A 143 0.02 10.41 -55.70
N CYS A 144 0.13 11.29 -54.71
CA CYS A 144 1.40 11.72 -54.12
C CYS A 144 1.85 10.88 -52.90
N LEU A 145 1.23 9.73 -52.61
CA LEU A 145 1.54 8.97 -51.39
C LEU A 145 2.63 7.87 -51.53
N THR A 146 3.52 7.97 -52.52
CA THR A 146 4.72 7.12 -52.59
C THR A 146 5.95 7.87 -53.08
N GLN A 147 6.71 8.44 -52.13
CA GLN A 147 8.18 8.32 -52.06
C GLN A 147 8.61 8.28 -50.60
#